data_AF-A0A561TWL0-F1
#
_entry.id   AF-A0A561TWL0-F1
#
_cell.length_a   1.000
_cell.length_b   1.000
_cell.length_c   1.000
_cell.angle_alpha   90.00
_cell.angle_beta   90.00
_cell.angle_gamma   90.00
#
_symmetry.space_group_name_H-M   'P 1'
#
loop_
_entity.id
_entity.type
_entity.pdbx_description
1 polymer ?
#
loop_
_entity_poly.entity_id
_entity_poly.type
_entity_poly.pdbx_seq_one_letter_code
_entity_poly.pdbx_strand_id
1 'polypeptide(L)' 'MTATVTVEWRHGVGDVVTALAAAGLRVEFLHEHDRGHFRLPAGPRVPVVYSLRAAKAG' A
#
# COMPACT_ATOMS: atom_id res chain seq x y z
N MET A 1 -10.61 31.79 -11.35
CA MET A 1 -9.51 31.28 -10.51
C MET A 1 -9.37 29.80 -10.81
N THR A 2 -8.21 29.34 -11.25
CA THR A 2 -7.94 27.92 -11.53
C THR A 2 -7.28 27.31 -10.30
N ALA A 3 -7.75 26.15 -9.86
CA ALA A 3 -7.17 25.40 -8.75
C ALA A 3 -6.19 24.33 -9.26
N THR A 4 -5.22 23.96 -8.42
CA THR A 4 -4.36 22.81 -8.66
C THR A 4 -5.16 21.52 -8.42
N VAL A 5 -5.09 20.57 -9.35
CA VAL A 5 -5.65 19.23 -9.21
C VAL A 5 -4.54 18.25 -8.90
N THR A 6 -4.70 17.49 -7.82
CA THR A 6 -3.86 16.33 -7.48
C THR A 6 -4.64 15.07 -7.79
N VAL A 7 -4.04 14.15 -8.54
CA VAL A 7 -4.62 12.83 -8.84
C VAL A 7 -3.81 11.79 -8.10
N GLU A 8 -4.49 10.97 -7.30
CA GLU A 8 -3.90 9.84 -6.59
C GLU A 8 -4.58 8.56 -7.06
N TRP A 9 -3.79 7.55 -7.40
CA TRP A 9 -4.29 6.22 -7.74
C TRP A 9 -4.21 5.32 -6.51
N ARG A 10 -5.33 4.65 -6.22
CA ARG A 10 -5.38 3.62 -5.19
C ARG A 10 -4.87 2.31 -5.78
N HIS A 11 -3.64 1.95 -5.47
CA HIS A 11 -3.18 0.56 -5.59
C HIS A 11 -3.39 -0.11 -4.25
N GLY A 12 -4.35 -1.03 -4.19
CA GLY A 12 -4.57 -1.80 -2.96
C GLY A 12 -3.34 -2.63 -2.65
N VAL A 13 -3.12 -2.95 -1.37
CA VAL A 13 -2.03 -3.86 -0.96
C VAL A 13 -2.09 -5.19 -1.73
N GLY A 14 -3.29 -5.69 -2.02
CA GLY A 14 -3.50 -6.88 -2.84
C GLY A 14 -3.02 -6.73 -4.28
N ASP A 15 -3.21 -5.57 -4.91
CA ASP A 15 -2.72 -5.30 -6.28
C ASP A 15 -1.20 -5.32 -6.32
N VAL A 16 -0.55 -4.70 -5.32
CA VAL A 16 0.90 -4.66 -5.21
C VAL A 16 1.48 -6.05 -4.95
N VAL A 17 0.90 -6.82 -4.01
CA VAL A 17 1.33 -8.21 -3.74
C VAL A 17 1.17 -9.08 -4.99
N THR A 18 0.05 -8.95 -5.70
CA THR A 18 -0.20 -9.69 -6.94
C THR A 18 0.81 -9.35 -8.02
N ALA A 19 1.13 -8.07 -8.21
CA ALA A 19 2.11 -7.63 -9.19
C ALA A 19 3.52 -8.17 -8.88
N LEU A 20 3.94 -8.17 -7.61
CA LEU A 20 5.23 -8.74 -7.21
C LEU A 20 5.29 -10.25 -7.46
N ALA A 21 4.23 -10.97 -7.11
CA ALA A 21 4.14 -12.40 -7.35
C ALA A 21 4.18 -12.72 -8.86
N ALA A 22 3.44 -11.96 -9.67
CA ALA A 22 3.44 -12.10 -11.14
C ALA A 22 4.82 -11.82 -11.76
N ALA A 23 5.61 -10.92 -11.15
CA ALA A 23 6.99 -10.65 -11.54
C ALA A 23 8.01 -11.70 -11.04
N GLY A 24 7.55 -12.78 -10.39
CA GLY A 24 8.41 -13.86 -9.89
C GLY A 24 9.16 -13.52 -8.59
N LEU A 25 8.74 -12.46 -7.89
CA LEU A 25 9.27 -12.13 -6.57
C LEU A 25 8.48 -12.87 -5.50
N ARG A 26 9.19 -13.38 -4.49
CA ARG A 26 8.60 -13.94 -3.28
C ARG A 26 8.46 -12.84 -2.24
N VAL A 27 7.24 -12.63 -1.75
CA VAL A 27 7.00 -11.79 -0.58
C VAL A 27 7.56 -12.48 0.65
N GLU A 28 8.43 -11.79 1.39
CA GLU A 28 9.08 -12.31 2.60
C GLU A 28 8.56 -11.64 3.87
N PHE A 29 7.99 -10.44 3.72
CA PHE A 29 7.48 -9.65 4.83
C PHE A 29 6.38 -8.72 4.32
N LEU A 30 5.25 -8.71 5.02
CA LEU A 30 4.19 -7.72 4.86
C LEU A 30 3.67 -7.38 6.24
N HIS A 31 3.65 -6.10 6.59
CA HIS A 31 3.08 -5.63 7.85
C HIS A 31 2.23 -4.38 7.59
N GLU A 32 0.99 -4.44 8.07
CA GLU A 32 0.04 -3.34 8.05
C GLU A 32 0.14 -2.53 9.34
N HIS A 33 0.20 -1.21 9.21
CA HIS A 33 0.35 -0.30 10.35
C HIS A 33 -0.99 0.38 10.65
N ASP A 34 -1.39 0.34 11.93
CA ASP A 34 -2.62 0.97 12.43
C ASP A 34 -2.53 2.50 12.58
N ARG A 35 -1.41 3.10 12.14
CA ARG A 35 -1.14 4.54 12.15
C ARG A 35 -0.49 4.93 10.82
N GLY A 36 -0.91 6.06 10.27
CA GLY A 36 -0.32 6.64 9.07
C GLY A 36 -0.19 8.15 9.15
N HIS A 37 0.30 8.74 8.07
CA HIS A 37 0.57 10.17 7.99
C HIS A 37 -0.70 11.04 7.98
N PHE A 38 -1.84 10.46 7.61
CA PHE A 38 -3.11 11.18 7.50
C PHE A 38 -4.02 10.90 8.69
N ARG A 39 -4.66 11.96 9.19
CA ARG A 39 -5.75 11.84 10.15
C ARG A 39 -7.01 11.44 9.42
N LEU A 40 -7.46 10.21 9.65
CA LEU A 40 -8.74 9.75 9.15
C LEU A 40 -9.89 10.22 10.05
N PRO A 41 -11.11 10.38 9.51
CA PRO A 41 -12.32 10.59 10.30
C PRO A 41 -12.52 9.48 11.34
N ALA A 42 -13.34 9.73 12.36
CA ALA A 42 -13.72 8.69 13.31
C ALA A 42 -14.45 7.56 12.59
N GLY A 43 -14.06 6.31 12.86
CA GLY A 43 -14.58 5.13 12.18
C GLY A 43 -13.73 3.89 12.48
N PRO A 44 -14.01 2.75 11.81
CA PRO A 44 -13.17 1.56 11.92
C PRO A 44 -11.71 1.88 11.63
N ARG A 45 -10.80 1.35 12.44
CA ARG A 45 -9.37 1.46 12.15
C ARG A 45 -9.08 0.70 10.87
N VAL A 46 -8.63 1.41 9.85
CA VAL A 46 -8.12 0.82 8.61
C VAL A 46 -6.61 0.98 8.57
N PRO A 47 -5.86 -0.02 8.09
CA PRO A 47 -4.45 0.15 7.77
C PRO A 47 -4.25 1.36 6.86
N VAL A 48 -3.40 2.28 7.27
CA VAL A 48 -3.14 3.53 6.53
C VAL A 48 -1.85 3.41 5.72
N VAL A 49 -0.92 2.58 6.20
CA VAL A 49 0.39 2.38 5.62
C VAL A 49 0.77 0.91 5.82
N TYR A 50 1.56 0.35 4.90
CA TYR A 50 2.16 -0.97 5.06
C TYR A 50 3.65 -0.94 4.73
N SER A 51 4.39 -1.91 5.26
CA SER A 51 5.77 -2.18 4.90
C SER A 51 5.85 -3.54 4.21
N LEU A 52 6.61 -3.62 3.12
CA LEU A 52 6.66 -4.81 2.25
C LEU A 52 8.10 -5.07 1.84
N ARG A 53 8.52 -6.34 1.93
CA ARG A 53 9.79 -6.83 1.38
C ARG A 53 9.52 -8.03 0.47
N ALA A 54 10.12 -8.01 -0.71
CA ALA A 54 10.10 -9.15 -1.63
C ALA A 54 11.50 -9.35 -2.23
N ALA A 55 11.85 -10.60 -2.50
CA ALA A 55 13.12 -10.98 -3.08
C ALA A 55 12.90 -11.91 -4.28
N LYS A 56 13.87 -11.98 -5.19
CA LYS A 56 13.81 -12.91 -6.32
C LYS A 56 13.83 -14.34 -5.79
N ALA A 57 12.92 -15.19 -6.27
CA ALA A 57 13.01 -16.61 -5.99
C ALA A 57 14.32 -17.16 -6.59
N GLY A 58 15.14 -17.79 -5.75
CA GLY A 58 16.39 -18.43 -6.15
C GLY A 58 16.20 -19.61 -7.08
#